data_AF-A0A357YDE3-F1
#
_entry.id   AF-A0A357YDE3-F1
#
_cell.length_a   1.000
_cell.length_b   1.000
_cell.length_c   1.000
_cell.angle_alpha   90.00
_cell.angle_beta   90.00
_cell.angle_gamma   90.00
#
_symmetry.space_group_name_H-M   'P 1'
#
loop_
_entity.id
_entity.type
_entity.pdbx_description
1 polymer ?
#
loop_
_entity_poly.entity_id
_entity_poly.type
_entity_poly.pdbx_seq_one_letter_code
_entity_poly.pdbx_strand_id
1 'polypeptide(L)'
;MERALFLNRLVAPLPGGFDRLYFGAEFCCWTFPPVAECRRALAAAHAAGWAFTLATPILHQRFLPRIEQIFAELLPDFSGGDEVLISDWGGLAPLRRVAPAATVILGRVLSGQKRGPQILDLELNVDELDYLRQGSWYAPEAVALLQENAIARVELDLLLQGVAPLPAELAGSLHYPYAMVTSSRNCPFRSSSSVAGCPAPCGDVFTLSSPESPLPLFQGGNTQFLRHEEPPAPPFPVGIDRSVFHPQLPR
;
A
#
# COMPACT_ATOMS: atom_id res chain seq x y z
N MET A 1 6.96 -1.87 18.25
CA MET A 1 6.16 -1.87 17.01
C MET A 1 6.60 -0.66 16.21
N GLU A 2 6.99 -0.84 14.96
CA GLU A 2 7.41 0.26 14.09
C GLU A 2 6.17 1.08 13.67
N ARG A 3 6.23 2.40 13.80
CA ARG A 3 5.18 3.31 13.36
C ARG A 3 5.60 3.98 12.07
N ALA A 4 4.85 3.76 11.01
CA ALA A 4 5.14 4.34 9.70
C ALA A 4 4.12 5.41 9.32
N LEU A 5 4.60 6.44 8.63
CA LEU A 5 3.79 7.48 8.00
C LEU A 5 3.79 7.29 6.49
N PHE A 6 2.62 7.28 5.86
CA PHE A 6 2.51 7.24 4.42
C PHE A 6 2.21 8.63 3.85
N LEU A 7 3.06 9.11 2.94
CA LEU A 7 2.87 10.37 2.24
C LEU A 7 3.00 10.19 0.72
N ASN A 8 2.08 10.77 -0.04
CA ASN A 8 2.20 10.91 -1.49
C ASN A 8 2.73 12.29 -1.92
N ARG A 9 2.83 13.23 -0.97
CA ARG A 9 3.41 14.56 -1.14
C ARG A 9 4.22 14.88 0.11
N LEU A 10 5.45 15.35 -0.09
CA LEU A 10 6.32 15.62 1.04
C LEU A 10 5.81 16.84 1.81
N VAL A 11 5.64 16.66 3.13
CA VAL A 11 5.43 17.77 4.07
C VAL A 11 6.73 18.01 4.83
N ALA A 12 7.07 19.28 5.05
CA ALA A 12 8.24 19.68 5.81
C ALA A 12 7.82 20.72 6.86
N PRO A 13 8.14 20.52 8.16
CA PRO A 13 8.85 19.37 8.71
C PRO A 13 8.01 18.08 8.73
N LEU A 14 8.67 16.91 8.83
CA LEU A 14 7.99 15.63 9.07
C LEU A 14 7.38 15.63 10.48
N PRO A 15 6.16 15.09 10.66
CA PRO A 15 5.53 15.04 11.98
C PRO A 15 6.25 14.06 12.91
N GLY A 16 6.33 14.35 14.21
CA GLY A 16 6.99 13.45 15.17
C GLY A 16 6.20 12.15 15.44
N GLY A 17 6.86 11.17 16.06
CA GLY A 17 6.22 9.94 16.57
C GLY A 17 6.15 8.78 15.57
N PHE A 18 6.95 8.84 14.49
CA PHE A 18 7.11 7.76 13.52
C PHE A 18 8.57 7.36 13.43
N ASP A 19 8.80 6.17 12.87
CA ASP A 19 10.10 5.52 12.70
C ASP A 19 10.43 5.29 11.21
N ARG A 20 9.42 5.38 10.33
CA ARG A 20 9.52 5.08 8.90
C ARG A 20 8.63 5.98 8.05
N LEU A 21 9.16 6.41 6.90
CA LEU A 21 8.40 7.10 5.86
C LEU A 21 8.12 6.17 4.68
N TYR A 22 6.86 5.94 4.37
CA TYR A 22 6.43 5.43 3.08
C TYR A 22 6.18 6.60 2.15
N PHE A 23 6.80 6.56 0.97
CA PHE A 23 6.66 7.64 -0.01
C PHE A 23 6.46 7.11 -1.42
N GLY A 24 5.45 7.63 -2.11
CA GLY A 24 5.16 7.27 -3.49
C GLY A 24 3.66 7.19 -3.78
N ALA A 25 3.27 6.20 -4.58
CA ALA A 25 1.88 5.94 -4.94
C ALA A 25 1.64 4.42 -4.99
N GLU A 26 0.64 3.92 -4.28
CA GLU A 26 0.31 2.47 -4.25
C GLU A 26 -0.62 2.04 -5.40
N PHE A 27 -1.48 2.95 -5.87
CA PHE A 27 -2.58 2.57 -6.77
C PHE A 27 -2.39 3.08 -8.19
N CYS A 28 -2.29 4.39 -8.39
CA CYS A 28 -2.24 5.00 -9.72
C CYS A 28 -0.80 5.29 -10.14
N CYS A 29 -0.32 4.68 -11.22
CA CYS A 29 1.03 4.98 -11.72
C CYS A 29 1.21 6.43 -12.20
N TRP A 30 0.13 7.11 -12.58
CA TRP A 30 0.18 8.48 -13.04
C TRP A 30 0.30 9.51 -11.91
N THR A 31 0.00 9.14 -10.67
CA THR A 31 0.20 9.99 -9.48
C THR A 31 1.58 9.80 -8.86
N PHE A 32 2.40 8.88 -9.38
CA PHE A 32 3.72 8.59 -8.83
C PHE A 32 4.63 9.84 -8.89
N PRO A 33 5.25 10.25 -7.78
CA PRO A 33 6.06 11.46 -7.71
C PRO A 33 7.27 11.46 -8.68
N PRO A 34 7.77 12.63 -9.10
CA PRO A 34 9.05 12.71 -9.79
C PRO A 34 10.21 12.19 -8.93
N VAL A 35 11.24 11.62 -9.54
CA VAL A 35 12.40 11.05 -8.82
C VAL A 35 13.08 12.06 -7.89
N ALA A 36 13.15 13.33 -8.29
CA ALA A 36 13.70 14.41 -7.46
C ALA A 36 12.89 14.62 -6.17
N GLU A 37 11.57 14.42 -6.20
CA GLU A 37 10.73 14.48 -5.01
C GLU A 37 10.91 13.25 -4.11
N CYS A 38 10.99 12.05 -4.70
CA CYS A 38 11.32 10.84 -3.96
C CYS A 38 12.68 10.95 -3.25
N ARG A 39 13.70 11.52 -3.91
CA ARG A 39 15.02 11.76 -3.31
C ARG A 39 14.96 12.76 -2.16
N ARG A 40 14.15 13.82 -2.27
CA ARG A 40 13.93 14.75 -1.14
C ARG A 40 13.24 14.05 0.04
N ALA A 41 12.27 13.18 -0.23
CA ALA A 41 11.57 12.44 0.82
C ALA A 41 12.50 11.44 1.52
N LEU A 42 13.32 10.72 0.76
CA LEU A 42 14.38 9.84 1.28
C LEU A 42 15.34 10.60 2.20
N ALA A 43 15.90 11.72 1.72
CA ALA A 43 16.80 12.54 2.50
C ALA A 43 16.13 13.11 3.77
N ALA A 44 14.85 13.50 3.70
CA ALA A 44 14.10 13.98 4.86
C ALA A 44 13.88 12.87 5.90
N ALA A 45 13.58 11.64 5.47
CA ALA A 45 13.44 10.49 6.35
C ALA A 45 14.77 10.19 7.06
N HIS A 46 15.87 10.09 6.31
CA HIS A 46 17.19 9.84 6.87
C HIS A 46 17.66 10.95 7.82
N ALA A 47 17.40 12.22 7.50
CA ALA A 47 17.71 13.35 8.38
C ALA A 47 16.91 13.30 9.70
N ALA A 48 15.72 12.70 9.69
CA ALA A 48 14.92 12.44 10.88
C ALA A 48 15.30 11.14 11.61
N GLY A 49 16.27 10.37 11.09
CA GLY A 49 16.65 9.06 11.62
C GLY A 49 15.63 7.96 11.32
N TRP A 50 14.76 8.16 10.33
CA TRP A 50 13.72 7.21 9.94
C TRP A 50 14.18 6.34 8.77
N ALA A 51 13.69 5.10 8.74
CA ALA A 51 13.82 4.25 7.56
C ALA A 51 12.88 4.71 6.43
N PHE A 52 13.17 4.33 5.19
CA PHE A 52 12.40 4.73 4.02
C PHE A 52 11.81 3.55 3.25
N THR A 53 10.58 3.72 2.78
CA THR A 53 9.89 2.75 1.90
C THR A 53 9.44 3.46 0.64
N LEU A 54 10.00 3.07 -0.52
CA LEU A 54 9.50 3.54 -1.81
C LEU A 54 8.25 2.76 -2.19
N ALA A 55 7.09 3.41 -2.15
CA ALA A 55 5.81 2.80 -2.49
C ALA A 55 5.53 2.90 -3.98
N THR A 56 5.58 1.78 -4.69
CA THR A 56 5.35 1.72 -6.14
C THR A 56 3.93 1.29 -6.51
N PRO A 57 3.41 1.79 -7.64
CA PRO A 57 1.98 1.71 -7.96
C PRO A 57 1.64 0.43 -8.68
N ILE A 58 0.34 0.17 -8.88
CA ILE A 58 -0.11 -0.79 -9.88
C ILE A 58 0.42 -0.35 -11.25
N LEU A 59 1.15 -1.23 -11.93
CA LEU A 59 1.90 -0.86 -13.11
C LEU A 59 1.03 -0.90 -14.36
N HIS A 60 1.23 0.11 -15.19
CA HIS A 60 0.75 0.13 -16.57
C HIS A 60 1.96 -0.09 -17.48
N GLN A 61 1.81 -0.82 -18.59
CA GLN A 61 2.93 -1.14 -19.51
C GLN A 61 3.76 0.11 -19.90
N ARG A 62 3.08 1.22 -20.16
CA ARG A 62 3.71 2.50 -20.54
C ARG A 62 4.50 3.17 -19.41
N PHE A 63 4.25 2.78 -18.16
CA PHE A 63 4.95 3.31 -17.00
C PHE A 63 6.21 2.49 -16.66
N LEU A 64 6.37 1.28 -17.22
CA LEU A 64 7.53 0.42 -16.95
C LEU A 64 8.89 1.09 -17.22
N PRO A 65 9.12 1.79 -18.34
CA PRO A 65 10.41 2.46 -18.56
C PRO A 65 10.69 3.53 -17.49
N ARG A 66 9.64 4.22 -17.03
CA ARG A 66 9.76 5.25 -15.99
C ARG A 66 10.09 4.64 -14.63
N ILE A 67 9.45 3.52 -14.23
CA ILE A 67 9.77 2.89 -12.94
C ILE A 67 11.19 2.30 -12.95
N GLU A 68 11.64 1.72 -14.07
CA GLU A 68 13.02 1.25 -14.23
C GLU A 68 14.03 2.39 -14.05
N GLN A 69 13.76 3.54 -14.67
CA GLN A 69 14.59 4.75 -14.49
C GLN A 69 14.61 5.22 -13.04
N ILE A 70 13.45 5.27 -12.38
CA ILE A 70 13.36 5.66 -10.96
C ILE A 70 14.18 4.72 -10.09
N PHE A 71 14.10 3.41 -10.31
CA PHE A 71 14.91 2.45 -9.56
C PHE A 71 16.40 2.68 -9.77
N ALA A 72 16.83 2.86 -11.03
CA ALA A 72 18.24 3.08 -11.35
C ALA A 72 18.79 4.37 -10.72
N GLU A 73 17.97 5.41 -10.60
CA GLU A 73 18.39 6.71 -10.07
C GLU A 73 18.27 6.83 -8.55
N LEU A 74 17.33 6.13 -7.91
CA LEU A 74 17.01 6.33 -6.50
C LEU A 74 17.57 5.22 -5.60
N LEU A 75 17.56 3.96 -6.03
CA LEU A 75 18.01 2.85 -5.19
C LEU A 75 19.50 2.90 -4.82
N PRO A 76 20.42 3.52 -5.60
CA PRO A 76 21.79 3.73 -5.14
C PRO A 76 21.90 4.61 -3.89
N ASP A 77 20.91 5.45 -3.60
CA ASP A 77 20.87 6.32 -2.42
C ASP A 77 20.29 5.60 -1.19
N PHE A 78 19.85 4.34 -1.33
CA PHE A 78 19.27 3.58 -0.22
C PHE A 78 20.33 3.16 0.79
N SER A 79 19.92 3.15 2.05
CA SER A 79 20.71 2.74 3.21
C SER A 79 20.15 1.47 3.84
N GLY A 80 20.84 0.96 4.87
CA GLY A 80 20.38 -0.20 5.62
C GLY A 80 19.02 0.07 6.29
N GLY A 81 18.02 -0.73 5.96
CA GLY A 81 16.65 -0.60 6.48
C GLY A 81 15.66 0.02 5.48
N ASP A 82 16.15 0.58 4.37
CA ASP A 82 15.30 1.05 3.29
C ASP A 82 14.78 -0.13 2.45
N GLU A 83 13.56 0.02 1.93
CA GLU A 83 12.88 -1.06 1.22
C GLU A 83 12.00 -0.51 0.10
N VAL A 84 11.59 -1.40 -0.80
CA VAL A 84 10.68 -1.08 -1.89
C VAL A 84 9.41 -1.89 -1.77
N LEU A 85 8.28 -1.19 -1.76
CA LEU A 85 6.95 -1.78 -1.83
C LEU A 85 6.52 -1.89 -3.28
N ILE A 86 6.19 -3.11 -3.72
CA ILE A 86 5.60 -3.36 -5.04
C ILE A 86 4.11 -3.66 -4.91
N SER A 87 3.27 -2.87 -5.59
CA SER A 87 1.82 -3.09 -5.66
C SER A 87 1.41 -3.91 -6.88
N ASP A 88 2.38 -4.35 -7.69
CA ASP A 88 2.20 -5.18 -8.88
C ASP A 88 3.41 -6.11 -9.03
N TRP A 89 3.17 -7.39 -9.30
CA TRP A 89 4.23 -8.38 -9.53
C TRP A 89 5.16 -8.01 -10.69
N GLY A 90 4.66 -7.25 -11.68
CA GLY A 90 5.47 -6.72 -12.77
C GLY A 90 6.60 -5.78 -12.33
N GLY A 91 6.58 -5.29 -11.08
CA GLY A 91 7.64 -4.46 -10.51
C GLY A 91 8.86 -5.26 -10.02
N LEU A 92 8.69 -6.55 -9.73
CA LEU A 92 9.72 -7.37 -9.09
C LEU A 92 10.94 -7.58 -9.99
N ALA A 93 10.73 -8.06 -11.21
CA ALA A 93 11.84 -8.37 -12.13
C ALA A 93 12.66 -7.12 -12.53
N PRO A 94 12.03 -5.97 -12.88
CA PRO A 94 12.75 -4.72 -13.09
C PRO A 94 13.57 -4.27 -11.87
N LEU A 95 12.99 -4.35 -10.68
CA LEU A 95 13.67 -4.01 -9.44
C LEU A 95 14.89 -4.90 -9.20
N ARG A 96 14.73 -6.23 -9.30
CA ARG A 96 15.80 -7.19 -9.06
C ARG A 96 16.94 -7.06 -10.07
N ARG A 97 16.67 -6.58 -11.28
CA ARG A 97 17.71 -6.30 -12.28
C ARG A 97 18.61 -5.13 -11.85
N VAL A 98 18.05 -4.13 -11.20
CA VAL A 98 18.75 -2.90 -10.81
C VAL A 98 19.36 -3.01 -9.42
N ALA A 99 18.61 -3.56 -8.46
CA ALA A 99 19.01 -3.72 -7.08
C ALA A 99 18.65 -5.14 -6.58
N PRO A 100 19.43 -6.17 -6.94
CA PRO A 100 19.16 -7.56 -6.54
C PRO A 100 19.02 -7.73 -5.03
N ALA A 101 19.80 -6.96 -4.25
CA ALA A 101 19.84 -7.02 -2.80
C ALA A 101 18.82 -6.11 -2.10
N ALA A 102 17.99 -5.36 -2.84
CA ALA A 102 16.97 -4.52 -2.22
C ALA A 102 15.96 -5.38 -1.45
N THR A 103 15.56 -4.90 -0.28
CA THR A 103 14.45 -5.46 0.49
C THR A 103 13.15 -5.15 -0.24
N VAL A 104 12.37 -6.20 -0.55
CA VAL A 104 11.10 -6.07 -1.28
C VAL A 104 9.96 -6.45 -0.36
N ILE A 105 8.93 -5.62 -0.33
CA ILE A 105 7.68 -5.86 0.40
C ILE A 105 6.50 -5.80 -0.58
N LEU A 106 5.44 -6.56 -0.30
CA LEU A 106 4.26 -6.58 -1.17
C LEU A 106 3.17 -5.64 -0.69
N GLY A 107 2.75 -4.75 -1.58
CA GLY A 107 1.69 -3.79 -1.34
C GLY A 107 0.34 -4.46 -1.11
N ARG A 108 -0.49 -3.78 -0.31
CA ARG A 108 -1.82 -4.23 0.13
C ARG A 108 -2.77 -4.53 -1.02
N VAL A 109 -2.59 -3.94 -2.19
CA VAL A 109 -3.36 -4.27 -3.41
C VAL A 109 -3.35 -5.77 -3.70
N LEU A 110 -2.22 -6.44 -3.45
CA LEU A 110 -2.03 -7.86 -3.76
C LEU A 110 -2.51 -8.78 -2.62
N SER A 111 -2.96 -8.24 -1.47
CA SER A 111 -3.26 -9.06 -0.28
C SER A 111 -4.47 -9.97 -0.42
N GLY A 112 -5.36 -9.73 -1.38
CA GLY A 112 -6.59 -10.51 -1.57
C GLY A 112 -7.61 -10.40 -0.42
N GLN A 113 -7.39 -9.54 0.57
CA GLN A 113 -8.31 -9.34 1.70
C GLN A 113 -9.70 -8.91 1.24
N LYS A 114 -10.73 -9.41 1.94
CA LYS A 114 -12.13 -9.04 1.72
C LYS A 114 -12.45 -7.77 2.49
N ARG A 115 -12.67 -6.68 1.76
CA ARG A 115 -12.77 -5.32 2.30
C ARG A 115 -14.12 -4.67 2.06
N GLY A 116 -15.07 -5.39 1.50
CA GLY A 116 -16.39 -4.85 1.23
C GLY A 116 -17.13 -4.51 2.53
N PRO A 117 -17.84 -3.37 2.62
CA PRO A 117 -18.58 -3.02 3.83
C PRO A 117 -19.75 -3.96 4.12
N GLN A 118 -20.17 -4.75 3.12
CA GLN A 118 -21.25 -5.74 3.25
C GLN A 118 -20.96 -6.80 4.31
N ILE A 119 -19.71 -6.96 4.74
CA ILE A 119 -19.32 -7.85 5.83
C ILE A 119 -20.11 -7.58 7.11
N LEU A 120 -20.53 -6.34 7.35
CA LEU A 120 -21.29 -5.94 8.53
C LEU A 120 -22.73 -6.45 8.55
N ASP A 121 -23.27 -6.80 7.37
CA ASP A 121 -24.66 -7.25 7.21
C ASP A 121 -24.75 -8.79 7.16
N LEU A 122 -23.62 -9.49 7.23
CA LEU A 122 -23.56 -10.95 7.16
C LEU A 122 -23.68 -11.58 8.56
N GLU A 123 -24.58 -12.56 8.68
CA GLU A 123 -24.59 -13.47 9.81
C GLU A 123 -23.54 -14.57 9.59
N LEU A 124 -22.38 -14.42 10.25
CA LEU A 124 -21.23 -15.31 10.08
C LEU A 124 -21.03 -16.18 11.32
N ASN A 125 -20.76 -17.46 11.09
CA ASN A 125 -20.19 -18.30 12.15
C ASN A 125 -18.68 -18.01 12.34
N VAL A 126 -18.08 -18.63 13.36
CA VAL A 126 -16.68 -18.39 13.73
C VAL A 126 -15.71 -18.73 12.60
N ASP A 127 -15.92 -19.86 11.91
CA ASP A 127 -15.04 -20.32 10.83
C ASP A 127 -15.14 -19.41 9.60
N GLU A 128 -16.35 -18.93 9.29
CA GLU A 128 -16.59 -17.98 8.19
C GLU A 128 -15.96 -16.62 8.49
N LEU A 129 -16.10 -16.13 9.72
CA LEU A 129 -15.47 -14.89 10.16
C LEU A 129 -13.94 -15.00 10.08
N ASP A 130 -13.37 -16.10 10.56
CA ASP A 130 -11.92 -16.32 10.54
C ASP A 130 -11.39 -16.47 9.11
N TYR A 131 -12.14 -17.06 8.18
CA TYR A 131 -11.79 -17.04 6.77
C TYR A 131 -11.78 -15.62 6.19
N LEU A 132 -12.80 -14.80 6.51
CA LEU A 132 -12.94 -13.43 5.98
C LEU A 132 -11.95 -12.43 6.59
N ARG A 133 -11.28 -12.78 7.69
CA ARG A 133 -10.17 -12.04 8.29
C ARG A 133 -8.82 -12.27 7.61
N GLN A 134 -8.76 -13.20 6.65
CA GLN A 134 -7.55 -13.59 5.93
C GLN A 134 -7.48 -12.95 4.54
N GLY A 135 -6.35 -13.19 3.86
CA GLY A 135 -6.11 -12.83 2.47
C GLY A 135 -5.38 -13.94 1.72
N SER A 136 -4.92 -13.66 0.51
CA SER A 136 -4.21 -14.63 -0.34
C SER A 136 -2.94 -15.20 0.31
N TRP A 137 -2.29 -14.43 1.19
CA TRP A 137 -0.99 -14.79 1.78
C TRP A 137 -1.06 -15.78 2.94
N TYR A 138 -2.26 -16.25 3.31
CA TYR A 138 -2.45 -17.21 4.39
C TYR A 138 -2.38 -18.67 3.90
N ALA A 139 -2.48 -18.90 2.59
CA ALA A 139 -2.35 -20.22 2.01
C ALA A 139 -0.87 -20.67 1.99
N PRO A 140 -0.55 -21.95 2.34
CA PRO A 140 0.82 -22.45 2.38
C PRO A 140 1.59 -22.27 1.06
N GLU A 141 0.94 -22.47 -0.08
CA GLU A 141 1.55 -22.30 -1.41
C GLU A 141 1.90 -20.84 -1.68
N ALA A 142 1.08 -19.91 -1.18
CA ALA A 142 1.35 -18.50 -1.29
C ALA A 142 2.55 -18.11 -0.42
N VAL A 143 2.63 -18.61 0.82
CA VAL A 143 3.80 -18.40 1.71
C VAL A 143 5.07 -18.91 1.03
N ALA A 144 5.05 -20.11 0.45
CA ALA A 144 6.19 -20.68 -0.26
C ALA A 144 6.65 -19.79 -1.43
N LEU A 145 5.71 -19.26 -2.22
CA LEU A 145 6.01 -18.34 -3.31
C LEU A 145 6.66 -17.03 -2.81
N LEU A 146 6.19 -16.49 -1.68
CA LEU A 146 6.78 -15.29 -1.07
C LEU A 146 8.22 -15.53 -0.62
N GLN A 147 8.48 -16.69 0.01
CA GLN A 147 9.82 -17.09 0.45
C GLN A 147 10.77 -17.30 -0.74
N GLU A 148 10.32 -17.99 -1.79
CA GLU A 148 11.11 -18.22 -3.01
C GLU A 148 11.56 -16.90 -3.65
N ASN A 149 10.70 -15.87 -3.62
CA ASN A 149 10.99 -14.55 -4.18
C ASN A 149 11.68 -13.59 -3.19
N ALA A 150 12.04 -14.08 -2.00
CA ALA A 150 12.64 -13.31 -0.91
C ALA A 150 11.84 -12.02 -0.61
N ILE A 151 10.52 -12.16 -0.51
CA ILE A 151 9.62 -11.10 -0.06
C ILE A 151 9.73 -11.02 1.47
N ALA A 152 10.11 -9.85 1.98
CA ALA A 152 10.39 -9.67 3.41
C ALA A 152 9.12 -9.45 4.24
N ARG A 153 8.06 -8.91 3.63
CA ARG A 153 6.87 -8.44 4.34
C ARG A 153 5.67 -8.31 3.41
N VAL A 154 4.48 -8.47 3.97
CA VAL A 154 3.20 -8.21 3.30
C VAL A 154 2.44 -7.06 3.96
N GLU A 155 1.88 -6.19 3.15
CA GLU A 155 1.02 -5.09 3.60
C GLU A 155 -0.45 -5.53 3.62
N LEU A 156 -1.13 -5.20 4.72
CA LEU A 156 -2.53 -5.53 4.97
C LEU A 156 -3.32 -4.27 5.31
N ASP A 157 -4.61 -4.32 5.06
CA ASP A 157 -5.58 -3.34 5.53
C ASP A 157 -6.14 -3.71 6.89
N LEU A 158 -6.39 -2.70 7.72
CA LEU A 158 -7.24 -2.86 8.90
C LEU A 158 -8.70 -3.05 8.47
N LEU A 159 -9.15 -4.30 8.47
CA LEU A 159 -10.50 -4.68 8.05
C LEU A 159 -11.53 -4.37 9.15
N LEU A 160 -12.80 -4.22 8.76
CA LEU A 160 -13.92 -3.99 9.68
C LEU A 160 -14.16 -5.20 10.60
N GLN A 161 -13.93 -6.39 10.07
CA GLN A 161 -14.04 -7.67 10.78
C GLN A 161 -12.77 -8.05 11.56
N GLY A 162 -11.74 -7.20 11.55
CA GLY A 162 -10.41 -7.52 12.08
C GLY A 162 -9.54 -8.34 11.13
N VAL A 163 -8.32 -8.67 11.56
CA VAL A 163 -7.33 -9.39 10.76
C VAL A 163 -6.83 -10.61 11.53
N ALA A 164 -6.73 -11.74 10.85
CA ALA A 164 -6.27 -12.98 11.44
C ALA A 164 -4.74 -12.97 11.66
N PRO A 165 -4.21 -13.71 12.65
CA PRO A 165 -2.78 -13.96 12.79
C PRO A 165 -2.13 -14.43 11.49
N LEU A 166 -1.02 -13.81 11.08
CA LEU A 166 -0.29 -14.25 9.89
C LEU A 166 0.41 -15.61 10.13
N PRO A 167 0.67 -16.38 9.05
CA PRO A 167 1.61 -17.49 9.11
C PRO A 167 2.95 -17.08 9.73
N ALA A 168 3.57 -17.97 10.50
CA ALA A 168 4.73 -17.65 11.34
C ALA A 168 5.96 -17.19 10.53
N GLU A 169 6.02 -17.58 9.26
CA GLU A 169 7.08 -17.25 8.30
C GLU A 169 6.95 -15.82 7.74
N LEU A 170 5.79 -15.18 7.93
CA LEU A 170 5.50 -13.88 7.35
C LEU A 170 5.56 -12.76 8.39
N ALA A 171 6.11 -11.63 7.97
CA ALA A 171 5.98 -10.36 8.66
C ALA A 171 4.93 -9.49 7.96
N GLY A 172 4.15 -8.77 8.76
CA GLY A 172 2.97 -8.05 8.31
C GLY A 172 2.93 -6.62 8.80
N SER A 173 2.32 -5.79 7.98
CA SER A 173 2.08 -4.38 8.28
C SER A 173 0.63 -4.02 8.07
N LEU A 174 0.11 -3.12 8.91
CA LEU A 174 -1.31 -2.82 8.94
C LEU A 174 -1.56 -1.35 8.63
N HIS A 175 -2.20 -1.10 7.48
CA HIS A 175 -2.56 0.23 7.01
C HIS A 175 -3.88 0.71 7.64
N TYR A 176 -3.91 1.97 8.07
CA TYR A 176 -5.09 2.64 8.64
C TYR A 176 -5.04 4.16 8.37
N PRO A 177 -6.16 4.89 8.39
CA PRO A 177 -7.53 4.42 8.61
C PRO A 177 -8.23 3.98 7.31
N TYR A 178 -7.55 4.00 6.16
CA TYR A 178 -8.19 3.75 4.87
C TYR A 178 -7.96 2.33 4.37
N ALA A 179 -9.03 1.53 4.22
CA ALA A 179 -9.00 0.19 3.62
C ALA A 179 -9.42 0.25 2.15
N MET A 180 -8.74 -0.48 1.25
CA MET A 180 -8.90 -0.32 -0.21
C MET A 180 -10.00 -1.25 -0.72
N VAL A 181 -11.19 -0.75 -1.01
CA VAL A 181 -12.28 -1.62 -1.47
C VAL A 181 -12.05 -2.11 -2.89
N THR A 182 -11.73 -1.21 -3.81
CA THR A 182 -11.48 -1.55 -5.21
C THR A 182 -10.62 -0.50 -5.89
N SER A 183 -9.81 -0.91 -6.86
CA SER A 183 -9.05 0.00 -7.74
C SER A 183 -9.28 -0.40 -9.19
N SER A 184 -9.35 0.58 -10.07
CA SER A 184 -9.60 0.38 -11.50
C SER A 184 -8.58 1.11 -12.35
N ARG A 185 -8.30 0.59 -13.55
CA ARG A 185 -7.55 1.35 -14.58
C ARG A 185 -8.43 2.38 -15.29
N ASN A 186 -9.75 2.24 -15.18
CA ASN A 186 -10.75 3.17 -15.71
C ASN A 186 -11.07 4.23 -14.65
N CYS A 187 -10.23 5.27 -14.59
CA CYS A 187 -10.37 6.35 -13.62
C CYS A 187 -11.51 7.30 -14.03
N PRO A 188 -12.45 7.65 -13.11
CA PRO A 188 -13.56 8.56 -13.41
C PRO A 188 -13.10 9.98 -13.77
N PHE A 189 -11.91 10.40 -13.30
CA PHE A 189 -11.33 11.71 -13.61
C PHE A 189 -10.57 11.75 -14.94
N ARG A 190 -10.38 10.60 -15.59
CA ARG A 190 -9.60 10.53 -16.82
C ARG A 190 -10.53 10.65 -18.02
N SER A 191 -10.59 11.84 -18.61
CA SER A 191 -11.28 12.05 -19.89
C SER A 191 -10.54 11.33 -21.01
N SER A 192 -11.13 10.26 -21.54
CA SER A 192 -10.66 9.43 -22.66
C SER A 192 -9.50 8.47 -22.37
N SER A 193 -9.52 7.35 -23.12
CA SER A 193 -8.48 6.33 -23.30
C SER A 193 -7.21 6.87 -23.98
N SER A 194 -6.80 8.10 -23.65
CA SER A 194 -5.76 8.81 -24.38
C SER A 194 -4.46 8.01 -24.46
N VAL A 195 -3.86 8.03 -25.65
CA VAL A 195 -2.62 7.31 -25.95
C VAL A 195 -1.41 7.94 -25.23
N ALA A 196 -1.52 9.22 -24.83
CA ALA A 196 -0.43 10.01 -24.26
C ALA A 196 -0.20 9.85 -22.75
N GLY A 197 -1.03 9.07 -22.03
CA GLY A 197 -0.92 8.89 -20.57
C GLY A 197 -2.01 9.64 -19.80
N CYS A 198 -1.77 9.99 -18.53
CA CYS A 198 -2.71 10.74 -17.71
C CYS A 198 -1.99 11.94 -17.07
N PRO A 199 -2.51 13.17 -17.17
CA PRO A 199 -1.92 14.34 -16.51
C PRO A 199 -2.23 14.40 -15.01
N ALA A 200 -2.78 13.32 -14.43
CA ALA A 200 -3.23 13.23 -13.05
C ALA A 200 -4.13 14.42 -12.63
N PRO A 201 -5.23 14.72 -13.36
CA PRO A 201 -6.11 15.84 -13.04
C PRO A 201 -6.93 15.60 -11.76
N CYS A 202 -6.67 14.49 -11.05
CA CYS A 202 -7.40 13.97 -9.90
C CYS A 202 -8.07 15.10 -9.12
N GLY A 203 -9.40 15.21 -9.26
CA GLY A 203 -10.17 16.26 -8.63
C GLY A 203 -10.29 16.03 -7.13
N ASP A 204 -11.38 16.54 -6.58
CA ASP A 204 -11.70 16.34 -5.17
C ASP A 204 -12.11 14.90 -4.88
N VAL A 205 -11.95 14.48 -3.63
CA VAL A 205 -12.46 13.19 -3.16
C VAL A 205 -13.98 13.20 -3.24
N PHE A 206 -14.57 12.16 -3.81
CA PHE A 206 -16.02 11.98 -3.78
C PHE A 206 -16.42 10.97 -2.71
N THR A 207 -17.58 11.19 -2.09
CA THR A 207 -18.22 10.24 -1.20
C THR A 207 -19.34 9.53 -1.95
N LEU A 208 -19.30 8.20 -1.96
CA LEU A 208 -20.32 7.33 -2.54
C LEU A 208 -21.12 6.72 -1.39
N SER A 209 -22.42 7.03 -1.36
CA SER A 209 -23.36 6.49 -0.37
C SER A 209 -24.42 5.65 -1.08
N SER A 210 -24.87 4.59 -0.41
CA SER A 210 -25.94 3.73 -0.89
C SER A 210 -26.88 3.40 0.26
N PRO A 211 -28.20 3.25 0.03
CA PRO A 211 -29.11 2.69 1.03
C PRO A 211 -28.75 1.26 1.47
N GLU A 212 -27.98 0.54 0.64
CA GLU A 212 -27.61 -0.86 0.86
C GLU A 212 -26.37 -1.03 1.76
N SER A 213 -25.68 0.04 2.13
CA SER A 213 -24.49 -0.06 2.99
C SER A 213 -24.44 1.08 4.01
N PRO A 214 -24.23 0.78 5.30
CA PRO A 214 -24.20 1.79 6.35
C PRO A 214 -22.94 2.67 6.28
N LEU A 215 -21.88 2.22 5.60
CA LEU A 215 -20.62 2.93 5.49
C LEU A 215 -20.43 3.51 4.09
N PRO A 216 -20.12 4.82 3.97
CA PRO A 216 -19.82 5.41 2.67
C PRO A 216 -18.46 4.94 2.15
N LEU A 217 -18.32 4.91 0.83
CA LEU A 217 -17.03 4.76 0.17
C LEU A 217 -16.45 6.13 -0.20
N PHE A 218 -15.14 6.25 -0.15
CA PHE A 218 -14.40 7.44 -0.55
C PHE A 218 -13.63 7.15 -1.83
N GLN A 219 -13.93 7.88 -2.91
CA GLN A 219 -13.24 7.77 -4.20
C GLN A 219 -12.04 8.73 -4.23
N GLY A 220 -10.84 8.16 -4.14
CA GLY A 220 -9.56 8.86 -4.34
C GLY A 220 -8.93 8.45 -5.67
N GLY A 221 -8.97 9.33 -6.67
CA GLY A 221 -8.44 9.04 -8.00
C GLY A 221 -9.13 7.81 -8.61
N ASN A 222 -8.36 6.75 -8.87
CA ASN A 222 -8.86 5.51 -9.48
C ASN A 222 -9.27 4.42 -8.46
N THR A 223 -9.26 4.74 -7.17
CA THR A 223 -9.44 3.77 -6.09
C THR A 223 -10.53 4.21 -5.12
N GLN A 224 -11.31 3.26 -4.62
CA GLN A 224 -12.33 3.45 -3.60
C GLN A 224 -11.84 2.88 -2.27
N PHE A 225 -12.14 3.59 -1.20
CA PHE A 225 -11.73 3.22 0.15
C PHE A 225 -12.89 3.26 1.12
N LEU A 226 -12.79 2.45 2.16
CA LEU A 226 -13.52 2.63 3.41
C LEU A 226 -12.62 3.34 4.41
N ARG A 227 -13.22 4.06 5.34
CA ARG A 227 -12.52 4.63 6.49
C ARG A 227 -12.91 3.85 7.75
N HIS A 228 -11.92 3.32 8.43
CA HIS A 228 -12.01 2.65 9.72
C HIS A 228 -11.13 3.42 10.70
N GLU A 229 -11.75 4.24 11.56
CA GLU A 229 -11.03 5.22 12.38
C GLU A 229 -10.31 4.62 13.58
N GLU A 230 -10.73 3.45 14.06
CA GLU A 230 -10.13 2.83 15.21
C GLU A 230 -8.68 2.46 14.89
N PRO A 231 -7.68 3.12 15.49
CA PRO A 231 -6.30 2.72 15.27
C PRO A 231 -6.15 1.30 15.81
N PRO A 232 -5.32 0.47 15.18
CA PRO A 232 -5.12 -0.87 15.68
C PRO A 232 -4.51 -0.79 17.08
N ALA A 233 -5.26 -1.27 18.07
CA ALA A 233 -4.85 -1.27 19.47
C ALA A 233 -4.21 -2.61 19.83
N PRO A 234 -3.17 -2.63 20.69
CA PRO A 234 -2.61 -3.87 21.20
C PRO A 234 -3.68 -4.73 21.93
N PRO A 235 -3.58 -6.07 21.84
CA PRO A 235 -2.57 -6.83 21.12
C PRO A 235 -2.83 -6.88 19.62
N PHE A 236 -1.77 -6.68 18.82
CA PHE A 236 -1.85 -6.88 17.38
C PHE A 236 -1.90 -8.37 17.05
N PRO A 237 -2.50 -8.76 15.89
CA PRO A 237 -2.41 -10.12 15.41
C PRO A 237 -0.95 -10.58 15.28
N VAL A 238 -0.69 -11.85 15.57
CA VAL A 238 0.67 -12.42 15.46
C VAL A 238 1.21 -12.22 14.04
N GLY A 239 2.50 -11.90 13.94
CA GLY A 239 3.18 -11.59 12.68
C GLY A 239 3.02 -10.14 12.23
N ILE A 240 2.17 -9.33 12.86
CA ILE A 240 2.01 -7.90 12.54
C ILE A 240 2.77 -7.04 13.56
N ASP A 241 3.83 -6.38 13.11
CA ASP A 241 4.76 -5.61 13.96
C ASP A 241 4.99 -4.16 13.50
N ARG A 242 4.30 -3.74 12.44
CA ARG A 242 4.32 -2.36 11.92
C ARG A 242 2.92 -1.85 11.62
N SER A 243 2.66 -0.60 12.00
CA SER A 243 1.43 0.13 11.65
C SER A 243 1.75 1.23 10.66
N VAL A 244 0.92 1.41 9.62
CA VAL A 244 1.13 2.39 8.55
C VAL A 244 -0.02 3.38 8.56
N PHE A 245 0.25 4.60 9.01
CA PHE A 245 -0.74 5.66 9.11
C PHE A 245 -0.83 6.48 7.82
N HIS A 246 -2.05 6.64 7.33
CA HIS A 246 -2.38 7.48 6.18
C HIS A 246 -3.07 8.75 6.67
N PRO A 247 -2.37 9.90 6.74
CA PRO A 247 -2.96 11.16 7.22
C PRO A 247 -4.00 11.73 6.25
N GLN A 248 -3.98 11.29 5.00
CA GLN A 248 -4.90 11.70 3.94
C GLN A 248 -5.35 10.45 3.16
N LEU A 249 -6.50 10.55 2.49
CA LEU A 249 -6.97 9.49 1.61
C LEU A 249 -5.93 9.23 0.51
N PRO A 250 -5.50 7.96 0.29
CA PRO A 250 -4.56 7.65 -0.78
C PRO A 250 -5.12 7.98 -2.18
N ARG A 251 -4.22 8.25 -3.14
CA ARG A 251 -4.56 8.63 -4.53
C ARG A 251 -3.73 7.90 -5.58
#